data_AF-J5GHP2-F1
#
_entry.id   AF-J5GHP2-F1
#
_cell.length_a   1.000
_cell.length_b   1.000
_cell.length_c   1.000
_cell.angle_alpha   90.00
_cell.angle_beta   90.00
_cell.angle_gamma   90.00
#
_symmetry.space_group_name_H-M   'P 1'
#
loop_
_entity.id
_entity.type
_entity.pdbx_description
1 polymer ?
#
loop_
_entity_poly.entity_id
_entity_poly.type
_entity_poly.pdbx_seq_one_letter_code
_entity_poly.pdbx_strand_id
1 'polypeptide(L)'
;MDISTSYDSYMSPIQNIDKEKIKNLDKKKLKEASQGLEAEFLKIFLKQSKKLMFDNQNKENKAPGKDIMTDFMFERLAEHMAMSSPLGLSDMIVKDIEKKSTQTDVSNNQQEQQEQTDTKI
;
A
#
# COMPACT_ATOMS: atom_id res chain seq x y z
N MET A 1 -46.00 -9.64 -40.78
CA MET A 1 -44.76 -9.07 -40.23
C MET A 1 -44.35 -9.95 -39.07
N ASP A 2 -43.30 -10.73 -39.29
CA ASP A 2 -42.76 -11.67 -38.32
C ASP A 2 -41.87 -10.90 -37.33
N ILE A 3 -42.11 -11.03 -36.03
CA ILE A 3 -41.49 -10.21 -34.97
C ILE A 3 -40.27 -10.91 -34.36
N SER A 4 -39.66 -11.83 -35.10
CA SER A 4 -38.49 -12.60 -34.67
C SER A 4 -37.18 -11.82 -34.75
N THR A 5 -37.19 -10.51 -34.50
CA THR A 5 -35.94 -9.76 -34.29
C THR A 5 -35.32 -10.26 -32.99
N SER A 6 -34.33 -11.15 -33.15
CA SER A 6 -33.32 -11.50 -32.16
C SER A 6 -32.98 -10.26 -31.36
N TYR A 7 -33.31 -10.28 -30.07
CA TYR A 7 -32.76 -9.32 -29.12
C TYR A 7 -31.30 -9.74 -28.93
N ASP A 8 -30.42 -9.25 -29.80
CA ASP A 8 -28.98 -9.35 -29.59
C ASP A 8 -28.67 -8.54 -28.33
N SER A 9 -28.55 -9.27 -27.22
CA SER A 9 -28.21 -8.74 -25.93
C SER A 9 -26.86 -8.04 -26.03
N TYR A 10 -26.85 -6.70 -25.98
CA TYR A 10 -25.65 -5.87 -25.81
C TYR A 10 -25.02 -6.03 -24.41
N MET A 11 -25.14 -7.21 -23.80
CA MET A 11 -24.25 -7.61 -22.72
C MET A 11 -22.88 -7.82 -23.35
N SER A 12 -22.10 -6.74 -23.42
CA SER A 12 -20.65 -6.79 -23.55
C SER A 12 -20.16 -7.94 -22.66
N PRO A 13 -19.37 -8.89 -23.18
CA PRO A 13 -18.97 -10.06 -22.41
C PRO A 13 -18.35 -9.53 -21.14
N ILE A 14 -18.94 -9.92 -20.00
CA ILE A 14 -18.44 -9.64 -18.66
C ILE A 14 -16.95 -9.84 -18.77
N GLN A 15 -16.20 -8.73 -18.66
CA GLN A 15 -14.77 -8.74 -18.80
C GLN A 15 -14.29 -9.86 -17.90
N ASN A 16 -13.62 -10.84 -18.50
CA ASN A 16 -12.99 -11.91 -17.75
C ASN A 16 -11.82 -11.23 -17.04
N ILE A 17 -12.12 -10.55 -15.92
CA ILE A 17 -11.15 -9.78 -15.16
C ILE A 17 -10.22 -10.82 -14.56
N ASP A 18 -9.06 -10.91 -15.18
CA ASP A 18 -8.01 -11.84 -14.82
C ASP A 18 -7.63 -11.66 -13.35
N LYS A 19 -7.91 -12.69 -12.54
CA LYS A 19 -7.66 -12.68 -11.09
C LYS A 19 -6.19 -12.38 -10.78
N GLU A 20 -5.25 -12.71 -11.67
CA GLU A 20 -3.84 -12.37 -11.51
C GLU A 20 -3.59 -10.87 -11.67
N LYS A 21 -4.28 -10.20 -12.59
CA LYS A 21 -4.17 -8.74 -12.76
C LYS A 21 -4.71 -7.99 -11.54
N ILE A 22 -5.80 -8.48 -10.94
CA ILE A 22 -6.33 -7.92 -9.68
C ILE A 22 -5.29 -8.07 -8.57
N LYS A 23 -4.75 -9.29 -8.36
CA LYS A 23 -3.73 -9.54 -7.33
C LYS A 23 -2.48 -8.69 -7.51
N ASN A 24 -1.99 -8.53 -8.74
CA ASN A 24 -0.83 -7.68 -9.04
C ASN A 24 -1.09 -6.20 -8.80
N LEU A 25 -2.29 -5.71 -9.14
CA LEU A 25 -2.71 -4.35 -8.88
C LEU A 25 -2.80 -4.08 -7.37
N ASP A 26 -3.36 -5.01 -6.61
CA ASP A 26 -3.50 -4.88 -5.16
C ASP A 26 -2.14 -4.93 -4.46
N LYS A 27 -1.23 -5.80 -4.91
CA LYS A 27 0.16 -5.83 -4.43
C LYS A 27 0.89 -4.52 -4.71
N LYS A 28 0.71 -3.94 -5.89
CA LYS A 28 1.29 -2.63 -6.23
C LYS A 28 0.76 -1.53 -5.32
N LYS A 29 -0.56 -1.45 -5.14
CA LYS A 29 -1.19 -0.48 -4.22
C LYS A 29 -0.70 -0.65 -2.79
N LEU A 30 -0.57 -1.89 -2.32
CA LEU A 30 -0.05 -2.17 -0.98
C LEU A 30 1.39 -1.69 -0.83
N LYS A 31 2.23 -1.91 -1.84
CA LYS A 31 3.61 -1.41 -1.85
C LYS A 31 3.65 0.12 -1.82
N GLU A 32 2.85 0.79 -2.66
CA GLU A 32 2.78 2.26 -2.70
C GLU A 32 2.31 2.84 -1.36
N ALA A 33 1.27 2.27 -0.75
CA ALA A 33 0.80 2.67 0.57
C ALA A 33 1.88 2.46 1.65
N SER A 34 2.60 1.34 1.59
CA SER A 34 3.67 1.01 2.54
C SER A 34 4.88 1.95 2.38
N GLN A 35 5.24 2.32 1.15
CA GLN A 35 6.25 3.34 0.87
C GLN A 35 5.83 4.74 1.35
N GLY A 36 4.55 5.09 1.21
CA GLY A 36 4.00 6.33 1.76
C GLY A 36 4.11 6.39 3.29
N LEU A 37 3.85 5.28 3.98
CA LEU A 37 4.04 5.18 5.42
C LEU A 37 5.52 5.38 5.81
N GLU A 38 6.43 4.75 5.08
CA GLU A 38 7.87 4.92 5.30
C GLU A 38 8.35 6.36 5.05
N ALA A 39 7.78 7.05 4.06
CA ALA A 39 8.05 8.47 3.83
C ALA A 39 7.58 9.34 5.01
N GLU A 40 6.38 9.11 5.55
CA GLU A 40 5.91 9.85 6.74
C GLU A 40 6.78 9.56 7.97
N PHE A 41 7.21 8.32 8.16
CA PHE A 41 8.18 7.97 9.20
C PHE A 41 9.48 8.78 9.04
N LEU A 42 10.07 8.77 7.84
CA LEU A 42 11.32 9.49 7.53
C LEU A 42 11.17 11.00 7.73
N LYS A 43 10.04 11.58 7.34
CA LYS A 43 9.72 13.00 7.57
C LYS A 43 9.76 13.34 9.05
N ILE A 44 9.06 12.57 9.89
CA ILE A 44 9.05 12.77 11.35
C ILE A 44 10.46 12.60 11.90
N PHE A 45 11.17 11.54 11.48
CA PHE A 45 12.54 11.26 11.90
C PHE A 45 13.49 12.42 11.61
N LEU A 46 13.44 12.98 10.40
CA LEU A 46 14.27 14.13 10.00
C LEU A 46 13.94 15.39 10.81
N LYS A 47 12.65 15.67 11.04
CA LYS A 47 12.22 16.80 11.88
C LYS A 47 12.76 16.69 13.31
N GLN A 48 12.65 15.51 13.92
CA GLN A 48 13.18 15.28 15.27
C GLN A 48 14.71 15.32 15.30
N SER A 49 15.37 14.75 14.29
CA SER A 49 16.83 14.79 14.15
C SER A 49 17.34 16.23 14.06
N LYS A 50 16.68 17.09 13.27
CA LYS A 50 17.02 18.52 13.20
C LYS A 50 16.91 19.18 14.57
N LYS A 51 15.82 18.92 15.30
CA LYS A 51 15.60 19.49 16.63
C LYS A 51 16.74 19.11 17.58
N LEU A 52 17.08 17.82 17.65
CA LEU A 52 18.16 17.33 18.51
C LEU A 52 19.54 17.87 18.13
N MET A 53 19.83 17.99 16.83
CA MET A 53 21.15 18.39 16.33
C MET A 53 21.37 19.92 16.34
N PHE A 54 20.31 20.73 16.26
CA PHE A 54 20.42 22.17 16.00
C PHE A 54 19.63 23.07 16.96
N ASP A 55 19.07 22.54 18.06
CA ASP A 55 18.19 23.27 19.00
C ASP A 55 18.81 24.56 19.58
N ASN A 56 20.15 24.71 19.53
CA ASN A 56 20.88 25.84 20.13
C ASN A 56 21.46 26.86 19.13
N GLN A 57 21.41 26.63 17.82
CA GLN A 57 22.18 27.43 16.84
C GLN A 57 21.34 28.45 16.04
N ASN A 58 20.01 28.42 16.13
CA ASN A 58 19.12 29.12 15.17
C ASN A 58 18.09 30.07 15.79
N LYS A 59 18.25 30.49 17.05
CA LYS A 59 17.26 31.39 17.71
C LYS A 59 17.18 32.78 17.09
N GLU A 60 18.22 33.24 16.39
CA GLU A 60 18.30 34.59 15.81
C GLU A 60 17.80 34.69 14.36
N ASN A 61 17.66 33.58 13.63
CA ASN A 61 17.26 33.56 12.22
C ASN A 61 15.88 32.91 12.02
N LYS A 62 14.84 33.50 12.63
CA LYS A 62 13.44 33.09 12.47
C LYS A 62 12.73 33.98 11.45
N ALA A 63 12.97 33.73 10.17
CA ALA A 63 12.18 34.35 9.11
C ALA A 63 10.82 33.63 8.98
N PRO A 64 9.69 34.33 8.80
CA PRO A 64 8.34 33.73 8.80
C PRO A 64 8.10 32.60 7.77
N GLY A 65 8.87 32.56 6.68
CA GLY A 65 8.77 31.50 5.65
C GLY A 65 9.75 30.33 5.81
N LYS A 66 10.74 30.46 6.70
CA LYS A 66 11.82 29.47 6.86
C LYS A 66 11.29 28.13 7.37
N ASP A 67 10.34 28.16 8.30
CA ASP A 67 9.79 26.96 8.89
C ASP A 67 8.95 26.17 7.88
N ILE A 68 8.12 26.87 7.09
CA ILE A 68 7.32 26.27 6.01
C ILE A 68 8.22 25.65 4.94
N MET A 69 9.25 26.38 4.49
CA MET A 69 10.19 25.86 3.49
C MET A 69 11.00 24.67 4.01
N THR A 70 11.38 24.69 5.28
CA THR A 70 12.10 23.56 5.89
C THR A 70 11.21 22.32 5.95
N ASP A 71 9.94 22.50 6.33
CA ASP A 71 8.99 21.39 6.38
C ASP A 71 8.75 20.78 5.00
N PHE A 72 8.57 21.62 3.97
CA PHE A 72 8.45 21.16 2.58
C PHE A 72 9.72 20.44 2.09
N MET A 73 10.90 20.95 2.46
CA MET A 73 12.17 20.29 2.14
C MET A 73 12.26 18.91 2.78
N PHE A 74 11.83 18.76 4.04
CA PHE A 74 11.84 17.46 4.71
C PHE A 74 10.82 16.49 4.14
N GLU A 75 9.64 16.96 3.75
CA GLU A 75 8.66 16.14 3.03
C GLU A 75 9.27 15.58 1.74
N ARG A 76 9.83 16.46 0.91
CA ARG A 76 10.41 16.05 -0.37
C ARG A 76 11.60 15.11 -0.20
N LEU A 77 12.44 15.37 0.80
CA LEU A 77 13.61 14.53 1.10
C LEU A 77 13.18 13.16 1.62
N ALA A 78 12.16 13.12 2.49
CA ALA A 78 11.63 11.87 3.02
C ALA A 78 10.99 11.00 1.93
N GLU A 79 10.18 11.59 1.04
CA GLU A 79 9.65 10.88 -0.14
C GLU A 79 10.78 10.33 -1.02
N HIS A 80 11.78 11.16 -1.32
CA HIS A 80 12.91 10.72 -2.13
C HIS A 80 13.67 9.57 -1.45
N MET A 81 13.90 9.64 -0.14
CA MET A 81 14.53 8.57 0.62
C MET A 81 13.70 7.29 0.60
N ALA A 82 12.38 7.37 0.81
CA ALA A 82 11.49 6.20 0.75
C ALA A 82 11.48 5.51 -0.63
N MET A 83 11.73 6.26 -1.72
CA MET A 83 11.78 5.71 -3.07
C MET A 83 13.17 5.20 -3.47
N SER A 84 14.23 5.95 -3.15
CA SER A 84 15.60 5.70 -3.66
C SER A 84 16.46 4.87 -2.72
N SER A 85 16.25 5.00 -1.41
CA SER A 85 17.01 4.31 -0.37
C SER A 85 16.11 4.01 0.83
N PRO A 86 15.06 3.18 0.64
CA PRO A 86 14.16 2.81 1.72
C PRO A 86 14.92 2.10 2.85
N LEU A 87 14.46 2.29 4.08
CA LEU A 87 14.92 1.56 5.27
C LEU A 87 14.42 0.12 5.30
N GLY A 88 13.51 -0.24 4.39
CA GLY A 88 12.95 -1.58 4.25
C GLY A 88 11.70 -1.82 5.09
N LEU A 89 11.15 -0.77 5.71
CA LEU A 89 9.88 -0.86 6.44
C LEU A 89 8.74 -1.19 5.48
N SER A 90 8.70 -0.57 4.30
CA SER A 90 7.67 -0.87 3.30
C SER A 90 7.68 -2.34 2.88
N ASP A 91 8.87 -2.88 2.64
CA ASP A 91 9.06 -4.26 2.21
C ASP A 91 8.72 -5.25 3.33
N MET A 92 9.02 -4.90 4.58
CA MET A 92 8.64 -5.69 5.74
C MET A 92 7.11 -5.79 5.88
N ILE A 93 6.40 -4.67 5.75
CA ILE A 93 4.93 -4.62 5.82
C ILE A 93 4.30 -5.48 4.72
N VAL A 94 4.76 -5.32 3.47
CA VAL A 94 4.27 -6.12 2.34
C VAL A 94 4.48 -7.61 2.59
N LYS A 95 5.69 -8.00 3.03
CA LYS A 95 6.01 -9.41 3.31
C LYS A 95 5.15 -10.00 4.43
N ASP A 96 4.91 -9.26 5.51
CA ASP A 96 4.11 -9.73 6.64
C ASP A 96 2.65 -9.92 6.25
N ILE A 97 2.10 -9.03 5.42
CA ILE A 97 0.73 -9.14 4.91
C ILE A 97 0.60 -10.33 3.96
N GLU A 98 1.55 -10.50 3.03
CA GLU A 98 1.59 -11.66 2.11
C GLU A 98 1.70 -12.99 2.86
N LYS A 99 2.49 -13.02 3.94
CA LYS A 99 2.62 -14.21 4.78
C LYS A 99 1.33 -14.52 5.55
N LYS A 100 0.62 -13.49 6.03
CA LYS A 100 -0.65 -13.66 6.74
C LYS A 100 -1.75 -14.13 5.80
N SER A 101 -1.85 -13.60 4.58
CA SER A 101 -2.89 -14.00 3.62
C SER A 101 -2.74 -15.47 3.20
N THR A 102 -1.52 -15.91 2.95
CA THR A 102 -1.23 -17.33 2.62
C THR A 102 -1.53 -18.28 3.79
N GLN A 103 -1.32 -17.88 5.04
CA GLN A 103 -1.73 -18.69 6.20
C GLN A 103 -3.26 -18.81 6.34
N THR A 104 -4.01 -17.75 6.02
CA THR A 104 -5.47 -17.77 6.04
C THR A 104 -6.02 -18.69 4.94
N ASP A 105 -5.43 -18.67 3.74
CA ASP A 105 -5.83 -19.56 2.63
C ASP A 105 -5.62 -21.04 2.97
N VAL A 106 -4.53 -21.40 3.67
CA VAL A 106 -4.28 -22.78 4.12
C VAL A 106 -5.28 -23.22 5.19
N SER A 107 -5.68 -22.31 6.08
CA SER A 107 -6.64 -22.60 7.16
C SER A 107 -8.05 -22.83 6.61
N ASN A 108 -8.48 -22.06 5.61
CA ASN A 108 -9.78 -22.23 4.97
C ASN A 108 -9.87 -23.52 4.13
N ASN A 109 -8.79 -23.89 3.42
CA ASN A 109 -8.76 -25.14 2.64
C ASN A 109 -8.79 -26.42 3.50
N GLN A 110 -8.40 -26.33 4.78
CA GLN A 110 -8.50 -27.45 5.72
C GLN A 110 -9.91 -27.60 6.29
N GLN A 111 -10.65 -26.50 6.46
CA GLN A 111 -12.04 -26.53 6.91
C GLN A 111 -12.98 -27.08 5.82
N GLU A 112 -12.79 -26.69 4.55
CA GLU A 112 -13.58 -27.23 3.44
C GLU A 112 -13.39 -28.74 3.22
N GLN A 113 -12.23 -29.29 3.58
CA GLN A 113 -11.97 -30.74 3.50
C GLN A 113 -12.60 -31.53 4.65
N GLN A 114 -12.77 -30.93 5.83
CA GLN A 114 -13.44 -31.59 6.96
C GLN A 114 -14.96 -31.62 6.79
N GLU A 115 -15.58 -30.56 6.26
CA GLU A 115 -17.04 -30.53 6.01
C GLU A 115 -17.48 -31.53 4.93
N GLN A 116 -16.63 -31.84 3.94
CA GLN A 116 -16.94 -32.84 2.91
C GLN A 116 -16.85 -34.29 3.40
N THR A 117 -16.05 -34.58 4.43
CA THR A 117 -15.95 -35.94 5.00
C THR A 117 -17.07 -36.25 5.99
N ASP A 118 -17.61 -35.26 6.70
CA ASP A 118 -18.69 -35.48 7.68
C ASP A 118 -20.10 -35.54 7.07
N THR A 119 -20.27 -35.21 5.80
CA THR A 119 -21.57 -35.31 5.09
C THR A 119 -21.75 -36.67 4.36
N LYS A 120 -20.78 -37.58 4.47
CA LYS A 120 -20.86 -38.96 3.94
C LYS A 120 -20.79 -40.00 5.06
N ILE A 121 -21.74 -39.98 5.98
CA ILE A 121 -22.06 -41.12 6.86
C ILE A 121 -23.58 -41.29 6.92
#